data_AF-A0A0F9IUY1-F1
#
_entry.id   AF-A0A0F9IUY1-F1
#
_cell.length_a   1.000
_cell.length_b   1.000
_cell.length_c   1.000
_cell.angle_alpha   90.00
_cell.angle_beta   90.00
_cell.angle_gamma   90.00
#
_symmetry.space_group_name_H-M   'P 1'
#
loop_
_entity.id
_entity.type
_entity.pdbx_description
1 polymer ?
#
loop_
_entity_poly.entity_id
_entity_poly.type
_entity_poly.pdbx_seq_one_letter_code
_entity_poly.pdbx_strand_id
1 'polypeptide(L)'
;MNLTFKFVIDENKKVSLVIFKEKEADPLLRELISVLEFSFPNINISPRNNHFYITGVSNAAMFSIVKSLLEELYSRFLDDEIDDPEFDPSFFSE
;
A
#
# COMPACT_ATOMS: atom_id res chain seq x y z
N MET A 1 5.63 -16.02 -0.52
CA MET A 1 5.84 -14.56 -0.56
C MET A 1 5.86 -14.01 0.87
N ASN A 2 6.84 -13.17 1.21
CA ASN A 2 6.85 -12.43 2.47
C ASN A 2 6.67 -10.95 2.14
N LEU A 3 5.58 -10.32 2.61
CA LEU A 3 5.45 -8.86 2.62
C LEU A 3 5.53 -8.38 4.06
N THR A 4 6.37 -7.38 4.31
CA THR A 4 6.46 -6.78 5.64
C THR A 4 5.94 -5.36 5.60
N PHE A 5 4.96 -5.07 6.45
CA PHE A 5 4.50 -3.71 6.75
C PHE A 5 4.59 -3.47 8.25
N LYS A 6 4.87 -2.21 8.62
CA LYS A 6 4.86 -1.76 10.01
C LYS A 6 4.04 -0.49 10.13
N PHE A 7 3.19 -0.46 11.16
CA PHE A 7 2.58 0.78 11.62
C PHE A 7 3.46 1.38 12.71
N VAL A 8 3.81 2.65 12.56
CA VAL A 8 4.52 3.43 13.58
C VAL A 8 3.52 4.45 14.12
N ILE A 9 3.30 4.43 15.43
CA ILE A 9 2.45 5.41 16.12
C ILE A 9 3.38 6.27 16.98
N ASP A 10 3.42 7.57 16.72
CA ASP A 10 4.25 8.52 17.48
C ASP A 10 3.59 8.96 18.81
N GLU A 11 4.30 9.74 19.63
CA GLU A 11 3.75 10.28 20.88
C GLU A 11 2.50 11.18 20.68
N ASN A 12 2.28 11.68 19.46
CA ASN A 12 1.14 12.51 19.09
C ASN A 12 -0.03 11.68 18.51
N LYS A 13 0.04 10.34 18.59
CA LYS A 13 -0.94 9.39 18.04
C LYS A 13 -1.07 9.48 16.50
N LYS A 14 -0.09 10.05 15.82
CA LYS A 14 -0.04 10.03 14.35
C LYS A 14 0.46 8.67 13.91
N VAL A 15 -0.24 8.07 12.96
CA VAL A 15 0.14 6.79 12.37
C VAL A 15 1.00 7.07 11.15
N SER A 16 2.01 6.23 10.94
CA SER A 16 2.80 6.16 9.71
C SER A 16 2.86 4.71 9.24
N LEU A 17 2.86 4.51 7.93
CA LEU A 17 2.96 3.18 7.31
C LEU A 17 4.35 3.01 6.69
N VAL A 18 5.01 1.91 7.06
CA VAL A 18 6.29 1.50 6.49
C VAL A 18 6.07 0.22 5.68
N ILE A 19 6.32 0.28 4.38
CA ILE A 19 6.18 -0.88 3.48
C ILE A 19 7.57 -1.28 2.99
N PHE A 20 8.03 -2.47 3.31
CA PHE A 20 9.33 -2.95 2.86
C PHE A 20 9.28 -3.39 1.39
N LYS A 21 10.34 -3.03 0.64
CA LYS A 21 10.49 -3.33 -0.78
C LYS A 21 10.98 -4.77 -0.93
N GLU A 22 10.05 -5.68 -1.07
CA GLU A 22 10.33 -7.09 -1.34
C GLU A 22 10.30 -7.32 -2.85
N LYS A 23 11.28 -8.05 -3.39
CA LYS A 23 11.52 -8.11 -4.86
C LYS A 23 10.30 -8.56 -5.66
N GLU A 24 9.51 -9.50 -5.12
CA GLU A 24 8.31 -10.06 -5.75
C GLU A 24 7.14 -9.04 -5.79
N ALA A 25 7.11 -8.10 -4.84
CA ALA A 25 6.02 -7.13 -4.71
C ALA A 25 6.38 -5.73 -5.25
N ASP A 26 7.63 -5.47 -5.67
CA ASP A 26 8.07 -4.14 -6.12
C ASP A 26 7.19 -3.53 -7.23
N PRO A 27 6.72 -4.27 -8.26
CA PRO A 27 5.82 -3.72 -9.27
C PRO A 27 4.49 -3.24 -8.67
N LEU A 28 3.83 -4.08 -7.87
CA LEU A 28 2.57 -3.75 -7.21
C LEU A 28 2.74 -2.58 -6.24
N LEU A 29 3.85 -2.55 -5.51
CA LEU A 29 4.15 -1.44 -4.60
C LEU A 29 4.31 -0.13 -5.36
N ARG A 30 4.94 -0.13 -6.54
CA ARG A 30 5.04 1.10 -7.36
C ARG A 30 3.68 1.58 -7.83
N GLU A 31 2.82 0.67 -8.30
CA GLU A 31 1.44 0.99 -8.69
C GLU A 31 0.67 1.61 -7.51
N LEU A 32 0.74 0.98 -6.33
CA LEU A 32 0.14 1.51 -5.11
C LEU A 32 0.66 2.92 -4.80
N ILE A 33 1.98 3.13 -4.82
CA ILE A 33 2.55 4.45 -4.55
C ILE A 33 2.02 5.49 -5.54
N SER A 34 1.94 5.19 -6.84
CA SER A 34 1.38 6.10 -7.83
C SER A 34 -0.09 6.43 -7.59
N VAL A 35 -0.91 5.45 -7.21
CA VAL A 35 -2.31 5.68 -6.83
C VAL A 35 -2.40 6.58 -5.59
N LEU A 36 -1.55 6.35 -4.59
CA LEU A 36 -1.54 7.15 -3.37
C LEU A 36 -1.15 8.62 -3.62
N GLU A 37 -0.14 8.86 -4.46
CA GLU A 37 0.26 10.21 -4.86
C GLU A 37 -0.86 10.95 -5.60
N PHE A 38 -1.64 10.24 -6.41
CA PHE A 38 -2.76 10.81 -7.16
C PHE A 38 -3.99 11.09 -6.27
N SER A 39 -4.39 10.11 -5.45
CA SER A 39 -5.63 10.18 -4.66
C SER A 39 -5.49 11.06 -3.41
N PHE A 40 -4.27 11.25 -2.89
CA PHE A 40 -4.03 11.99 -1.65
C PHE A 40 -3.02 13.13 -1.86
N PRO A 41 -3.45 14.33 -2.28
CA PRO A 41 -2.53 15.44 -2.58
C PRO A 41 -1.71 15.95 -1.38
N ASN A 42 -2.07 15.56 -0.15
CA ASN A 42 -1.36 15.93 1.08
C ASN A 42 -0.56 14.77 1.69
N ILE A 43 -0.45 13.62 1.00
CA ILE A 43 0.36 12.51 1.46
C ILE A 43 1.84 12.84 1.29
N ASN A 44 2.66 12.36 2.22
CA ASN A 44 4.10 12.42 2.10
C ASN A 44 4.65 10.99 2.05
N ILE A 45 5.23 10.66 0.90
CA ILE A 45 5.86 9.38 0.61
C ILE A 45 7.37 9.61 0.53
N SER A 46 8.10 9.04 1.49
CA SER A 46 9.55 9.10 1.54
C SER A 46 10.15 7.76 1.08
N PRO A 47 10.58 7.62 -0.19
CA PRO A 47 11.22 6.42 -0.66
C PRO A 47 12.61 6.27 -0.05
N ARG A 48 12.89 5.11 0.55
CA ARG A 48 14.21 4.70 1.03
C ARG A 48 14.71 3.49 0.25
N ASN A 49 15.97 3.10 0.46
CA ASN A 49 16.57 1.98 -0.28
C ASN A 49 15.73 0.70 -0.18
N ASN A 50 15.20 0.38 1.01
CA ASN A 50 14.53 -0.90 1.28
C ASN A 50 13.06 -0.76 1.70
N HIS A 51 12.50 0.45 1.75
CA HIS A 51 11.11 0.65 2.15
C HIS A 51 10.54 1.97 1.63
N PHE A 52 9.21 2.08 1.65
CA PHE A 52 8.47 3.33 1.55
C PHE A 52 7.98 3.74 2.95
N TYR A 53 8.10 5.03 3.26
CA TYR A 53 7.58 5.60 4.50
C TYR A 53 6.47 6.60 4.16
N ILE A 54 5.24 6.28 4.57
CA ILE A 54 4.02 6.96 4.14
C ILE A 54 3.37 7.65 5.35
N THR A 55 3.11 8.95 5.21
CA THR A 55 2.53 9.82 6.23
C THR A 55 1.57 10.84 5.62
N GLY A 56 0.85 11.61 6.43
CA GLY A 56 -0.05 12.68 5.92
C GLY A 56 -1.44 12.20 5.50
N VAL A 57 -1.74 10.92 5.67
CA VAL A 57 -3.09 10.34 5.53
C VAL A 57 -3.76 10.13 6.89
N SER A 58 -5.09 10.14 6.91
CA SER A 58 -5.86 9.83 8.12
C SER A 58 -5.70 8.36 8.52
N ASN A 59 -5.94 8.06 9.80
CA ASN A 59 -5.83 6.69 10.32
C ASN A 59 -6.76 5.70 9.58
N ALA A 60 -7.98 6.13 9.23
CA ALA A 60 -8.93 5.31 8.49
C ALA A 60 -8.46 5.03 7.05
N ALA A 61 -7.94 6.05 6.36
CA ALA A 61 -7.37 5.88 5.02
C ALA A 61 -6.17 4.93 5.04
N MET A 62 -5.27 5.07 6.03
CA MET A 62 -4.11 4.19 6.20
C MET A 62 -4.52 2.72 6.36
N PHE A 63 -5.57 2.46 7.15
CA PHE A 63 -6.10 1.11 7.32
C PHE A 63 -6.69 0.55 6.02
N SER A 64 -7.47 1.36 5.30
CA SER A 64 -8.05 0.96 4.01
C SER A 64 -6.97 0.60 2.99
N ILE A 65 -5.91 1.41 2.90
CA ILE A 65 -4.77 1.18 2.00
C ILE A 65 -4.12 -0.18 2.27
N VAL A 66 -3.86 -0.49 3.54
CA VAL A 66 -3.25 -1.78 3.92
C VAL A 66 -4.19 -2.95 3.65
N LYS A 67 -5.48 -2.80 3.92
CA LYS A 67 -6.49 -3.82 3.61
C LYS A 67 -6.53 -4.12 2.10
N SER A 68 -6.67 -3.09 1.26
CA SER A 68 -6.73 -3.27 -0.19
C SER A 68 -5.45 -3.88 -0.76
N LEU A 69 -4.28 -3.48 -0.27
CA LEU A 69 -3.01 -4.11 -0.67
C LEU A 69 -2.97 -5.60 -0.30
N LEU A 70 -3.44 -5.96 0.89
CA LEU A 70 -3.49 -7.35 1.32
C LEU A 70 -4.47 -8.19 0.49
N GLU A 71 -5.64 -7.63 0.15
CA GLU A 71 -6.63 -8.28 -0.72
C GLU A 71 -6.06 -8.50 -2.13
N GLU A 72 -5.39 -7.50 -2.71
CA GLU A 72 -4.77 -7.62 -4.04
C GLU A 72 -3.63 -8.65 -4.05
N LEU A 73 -2.78 -8.66 -3.02
CA LEU A 73 -1.73 -9.67 -2.88
C LEU A 73 -2.29 -11.07 -2.70
N TYR A 74 -3.41 -11.21 -1.99
CA TYR A 74 -4.10 -12.48 -1.86
C TYR A 74 -4.62 -12.97 -3.21
N SER A 75 -5.35 -12.11 -3.95
CA SER A 75 -5.90 -12.45 -5.26
C SER A 75 -4.82 -12.81 -6.29
N ARG A 76 -3.68 -12.10 -6.31
CA ARG A 76 -2.63 -12.35 -7.32
C ARG A 76 -1.71 -13.53 -7.02
N PHE A 77 -1.53 -13.89 -5.76
CA PHE A 77 -0.45 -14.81 -5.35
C PHE A 77 -0.92 -16.01 -4.53
N LEU A 78 -2.20 -16.08 -4.14
CA LEU A 78 -2.79 -17.25 -3.46
C LEU A 78 -3.96 -17.86 -4.23
N ASP A 79 -4.61 -17.13 -5.15
CA ASP A 79 -5.57 -17.69 -6.11
C ASP A 79 -4.84 -18.16 -7.39
N ASP A 80 -4.10 -19.27 -7.30
CA ASP A 80 -3.67 -20.05 -8.48
C ASP A 80 -4.88 -20.67 -9.27
N GLU A 81 -6.13 -20.31 -8.93
CA GLU A 81 -7.35 -20.76 -9.61
C GLU A 81 -8.16 -19.66 -10.33
N ILE A 82 -7.75 -18.39 -10.33
CA ILE A 82 -8.53 -17.32 -10.98
C ILE A 82 -7.71 -16.62 -12.06
N ASP A 83 -8.13 -16.79 -13.31
CA ASP A 83 -7.71 -16.03 -14.49
C ASP A 83 -7.58 -14.53 -14.17
N ASP A 84 -6.38 -13.97 -14.36
CA ASP A 84 -5.96 -12.56 -14.29
C ASP A 84 -7.11 -11.53 -14.11
N PRO A 85 -7.38 -11.04 -12.89
CA PRO A 85 -8.12 -9.81 -12.72
C PRO A 85 -7.15 -8.64 -12.96
N GLU A 86 -7.29 -8.00 -14.14
CA GLU A 86 -6.68 -6.71 -14.43
C GLU A 86 -7.02 -5.73 -13.29
N PHE A 87 -6.00 -5.11 -12.68
CA PHE A 87 -6.19 -4.15 -11.59
C PHE A 87 -7.13 -3.03 -12.02
N ASP A 88 -8.29 -2.92 -11.36
CA ASP A 88 -9.30 -1.91 -11.67
C ASP A 88 -9.12 -0.68 -10.77
N PRO A 89 -8.60 0.45 -11.29
CA PRO A 89 -8.40 1.66 -10.51
C PRO A 89 -9.72 2.35 -10.09
N SER A 90 -10.88 1.93 -10.60
CA SER A 90 -12.18 2.53 -10.27
C SER A 90 -12.64 2.25 -8.84
N PHE A 91 -12.08 1.23 -8.17
CA PHE A 91 -12.36 0.91 -6.76
C PHE A 91 -11.92 1.98 -5.76
N PHE A 92 -11.08 2.95 -6.19
CA PHE A 92 -10.54 3.99 -5.32
C PHE A 92 -11.18 5.37 -5.53
N SER A 93 -12.25 5.45 -6.32
CA SER A 93 -13.01 6.68 -6.56
C SER A 93 -14.40 6.62 -5.94
N GLU A 94 -14.50 6.92 -4.64
CA GLU A 94 -15.69 7.48 -3.97
C GLU A 94 -15.28 8.54 -2.92
#